data_AF-A0A356AMR7-F1
#
_entry.id   AF-A0A356AMR7-F1
#
_cell.length_a   1.000
_cell.length_b   1.000
_cell.length_c   1.000
_cell.angle_alpha   90.00
_cell.angle_beta   90.00
_cell.angle_gamma   90.00
#
_symmetry.space_group_name_H-M   'P 1'
#
loop_
_entity.id
_entity.type
_entity.pdbx_description
1 polymer ?
#
loop_
_entity_poly.entity_id
_entity_poly.type
_entity_poly.pdbx_seq_one_letter_code
_entity_poly.pdbx_strand_id
1 'polypeptide(L)'
;DITNLDDVTITPRERLTTISFLVAFVVLVVYGILTKQGTSYALLVMIVLSAVVGIVGRMDIDHVVDSLCAGIATQAKMFVVFVTIDVLLNLVTLGGGFDALSNLLGSVAGDNATAVMLIASVVGGFGIEAAAVAEIKIIAEMFGAAAVSAGLPMSMFAIAILSATRLTGSVYPTTNMVGQLGIAQCDNTKEMLQANWIATASVVVFVLVWAFIGPLIL
;
A
#
# COMPACT_ATOMS: atom_id res chain seq x y z
N ASP A 1 -21.32 0.22 -19.96
CA ASP A 1 -21.27 1.37 -20.87
C ASP A 1 -21.88 2.60 -20.24
N ILE A 2 -21.04 3.44 -19.63
CA ILE A 2 -21.38 4.82 -19.26
C ILE A 2 -20.46 5.69 -20.11
N THR A 3 -20.88 6.01 -21.32
CA THR A 3 -20.05 6.69 -22.33
C THR A 3 -20.12 8.21 -22.27
N ASN A 4 -21.00 8.80 -21.44
CA ASN A 4 -21.07 10.24 -21.19
C ASN A 4 -21.39 10.53 -19.71
N LEU A 5 -20.55 11.35 -19.06
CA LEU A 5 -20.72 11.80 -17.66
C LEU A 5 -21.97 12.69 -17.48
N ASP A 6 -22.46 13.30 -18.55
CA ASP A 6 -23.58 14.24 -18.54
C ASP A 6 -24.96 13.57 -18.35
N ASP A 7 -25.03 12.24 -18.48
CA ASP A 7 -26.27 11.45 -18.30
C ASP A 7 -26.44 10.91 -16.86
N VAL A 8 -25.48 11.19 -15.96
CA VAL A 8 -25.55 10.77 -14.56
C VAL A 8 -26.50 11.69 -13.80
N THR A 9 -27.78 11.29 -13.73
CA THR A 9 -28.79 11.99 -12.94
C THR A 9 -28.60 11.69 -11.45
N ILE A 10 -27.89 12.58 -10.74
CA ILE A 10 -27.66 12.44 -9.29
C ILE A 10 -28.99 12.60 -8.55
N THR A 11 -29.46 11.52 -7.95
CA THR A 11 -30.66 11.55 -7.11
C THR A 11 -30.34 12.18 -5.74
N PRO A 12 -31.33 12.80 -5.07
CA PRO A 12 -31.16 13.34 -3.71
C PRO A 12 -30.73 12.26 -2.70
N ARG A 13 -31.12 11.00 -2.94
CA ARG A 13 -30.81 9.84 -2.09
C ARG A 13 -29.36 9.41 -2.24
N GLU A 14 -28.83 9.35 -3.46
CA GLU A 14 -27.41 9.08 -3.71
C GLU A 14 -26.55 10.16 -3.06
N ARG A 15 -26.93 11.44 -3.21
CA ARG A 15 -26.23 12.56 -2.56
C ARG A 15 -26.18 12.42 -1.04
N LEU A 16 -27.32 12.08 -0.41
CA LEU A 16 -27.37 11.87 1.04
C LEU A 16 -26.50 10.69 1.48
N THR A 17 -26.53 9.59 0.72
CA THR A 17 -25.75 8.38 1.00
C THR A 17 -24.25 8.66 0.92
N THR A 18 -23.81 9.38 -0.13
CA THR A 18 -22.42 9.80 -0.29
C THR A 18 -21.96 10.74 0.82
N ILE A 19 -22.79 11.73 1.20
CA ILE A 19 -22.45 12.63 2.31
C ILE A 19 -22.32 11.85 3.61
N SER A 20 -23.24 10.92 3.88
CA SER A 20 -23.24 10.11 5.09
C SER A 20 -22.02 9.20 5.15
N PHE A 21 -21.64 8.60 4.02
CA PHE A 21 -20.39 7.86 3.87
C PHE A 21 -19.16 8.73 4.16
N LEU A 22 -19.07 9.92 3.56
CA LEU A 22 -17.92 10.81 3.75
C LEU A 22 -17.78 11.28 5.20
N VAL A 23 -18.90 11.67 5.84
CA VAL A 23 -18.91 12.07 7.24
C VAL A 23 -18.49 10.91 8.14
N ALA A 24 -19.06 9.72 7.95
CA ALA A 24 -18.69 8.54 8.71
C ALA A 24 -17.21 8.16 8.52
N PHE A 25 -16.72 8.23 7.28
CA PHE A 25 -15.32 7.94 6.94
C PHE A 25 -14.37 8.89 7.69
N VAL A 26 -14.61 10.21 7.63
CA VAL A 26 -13.78 11.19 8.31
C VAL A 26 -13.80 10.98 9.83
N VAL A 27 -14.97 10.74 10.43
CA VAL A 27 -15.11 10.49 11.86
C VAL A 27 -14.32 9.25 12.29
N LEU A 28 -14.46 8.15 11.56
CA LEU A 28 -13.76 6.89 11.86
C LEU A 28 -12.24 7.03 11.68
N VAL A 29 -11.77 7.71 10.64
CA VAL A 29 -10.34 7.96 10.42
C VAL A 29 -9.74 8.82 11.54
N VAL A 30 -10.39 9.94 11.88
CA VAL A 30 -9.92 10.82 12.97
C VAL A 30 -9.89 10.07 14.29
N TYR A 31 -10.93 9.28 14.58
CA TYR A 31 -10.97 8.42 15.76
C TYR A 31 -9.83 7.40 15.78
N GLY A 32 -9.56 6.74 14.65
CA GLY A 32 -8.46 5.78 14.51
C GLY A 32 -7.08 6.40 14.76
N ILE A 33 -6.86 7.62 14.29
CA ILE A 33 -5.61 8.37 14.51
C ILE A 33 -5.45 8.75 15.98
N LEU A 34 -6.49 9.31 16.61
CA LEU A 34 -6.45 9.74 18.02
C LEU A 34 -6.21 8.56 18.98
N THR A 35 -6.81 7.41 18.67
CA THR A 35 -6.67 6.19 19.47
C THR A 35 -5.47 5.33 19.08
N LYS A 36 -4.66 5.76 18.09
CA LYS A 36 -3.48 5.04 17.58
C LYS A 36 -3.78 3.60 17.20
N GLN A 37 -4.93 3.38 16.56
CA GLN A 37 -5.37 2.06 16.13
C GLN A 37 -4.43 1.48 15.06
N GLY A 38 -4.20 0.17 15.12
CA GLY A 38 -3.41 -0.54 14.12
C GLY A 38 -4.16 -0.77 12.81
N THR A 39 -3.49 -1.38 11.84
CA THR A 39 -4.06 -1.66 10.49
C THR A 39 -5.32 -2.54 10.52
N SER A 40 -5.50 -3.39 11.53
CA SER A 40 -6.71 -4.20 11.71
C SER A 40 -7.98 -3.37 11.89
N TYR A 41 -7.88 -2.13 12.39
CA TYR A 41 -9.02 -1.22 12.50
C TYR A 41 -9.61 -0.85 11.14
N ALA A 42 -8.79 -0.79 10.10
CA ALA A 42 -9.26 -0.49 8.75
C ALA A 42 -10.30 -1.51 8.27
N LEU A 43 -10.17 -2.79 8.65
CA LEU A 43 -11.17 -3.82 8.33
C LEU A 43 -12.54 -3.49 8.94
N LEU A 44 -12.55 -3.06 10.20
CA LEU A 44 -13.77 -2.65 10.90
C LEU A 44 -14.40 -1.43 10.22
N VAL A 45 -13.58 -0.43 9.87
CA VAL A 45 -14.02 0.78 9.17
C VAL A 45 -14.74 0.43 7.86
N MET A 46 -14.18 -0.46 7.05
CA MET A 46 -14.79 -0.87 5.77
C MET A 46 -16.16 -1.53 5.96
N ILE A 47 -16.30 -2.40 6.96
CA ILE A 47 -17.59 -3.06 7.28
C ILE A 47 -18.62 -2.03 7.75
N VAL A 48 -18.23 -1.13 8.65
CA VAL A 48 -19.12 -0.09 9.18
C VAL A 48 -19.58 0.86 8.08
N LEU A 49 -18.67 1.28 7.19
CA LEU A 49 -19.02 2.16 6.08
C LEU A 49 -19.95 1.47 5.07
N SER A 50 -19.74 0.19 4.79
CA SER A 50 -20.66 -0.60 3.97
C SER A 50 -22.06 -0.64 4.59
N ALA A 51 -22.15 -0.83 5.91
CA ALA A 51 -23.42 -0.78 6.63
C ALA A 51 -24.07 0.62 6.58
N VAL A 52 -23.29 1.69 6.75
CA VAL A 52 -23.80 3.08 6.63
C VAL A 52 -24.38 3.33 5.24
N VAL A 53 -23.67 2.91 4.19
CA VAL A 53 -24.14 3.04 2.79
C VAL A 53 -25.40 2.22 2.57
N GLY A 54 -25.43 0.96 3.02
CA GLY A 54 -26.60 0.09 2.89
C GLY A 54 -27.85 0.65 3.59
N ILE A 55 -27.68 1.17 4.82
CA ILE A 55 -28.78 1.71 5.63
C ILE A 55 -29.30 3.03 5.05
N VAL A 56 -28.41 4.01 4.81
CA VAL A 56 -28.79 5.35 4.32
C VAL A 56 -29.27 5.27 2.88
N GLY A 57 -28.61 4.44 2.08
CA GLY A 57 -29.02 4.10 0.72
C GLY A 57 -30.29 3.28 0.66
N ARG A 58 -30.85 2.80 1.80
CA ARG A 58 -31.96 1.83 1.95
C ARG A 58 -31.90 0.72 0.89
N MET A 59 -30.72 0.11 0.77
CA MET A 59 -30.47 -1.02 -0.11
C MET A 59 -30.98 -2.29 0.58
N ASP A 60 -31.45 -3.25 -0.19
CA ASP A 60 -31.82 -4.56 0.36
C ASP A 60 -30.58 -5.26 0.95
N ILE A 61 -30.73 -5.91 2.10
CA ILE A 61 -29.64 -6.59 2.79
C ILE A 61 -28.98 -7.62 1.87
N ASP A 62 -29.79 -8.38 1.13
CA ASP A 62 -29.28 -9.40 0.20
C ASP A 62 -28.38 -8.77 -0.85
N HIS A 63 -28.77 -7.60 -1.38
CA HIS A 63 -27.96 -6.87 -2.36
C HIS A 63 -26.65 -6.33 -1.77
N VAL A 64 -26.67 -5.85 -0.52
CA VAL A 64 -25.45 -5.38 0.17
C VAL A 64 -24.49 -6.55 0.43
N VAL A 65 -25.00 -7.68 0.89
CA VAL A 65 -24.21 -8.89 1.17
C VAL A 65 -23.66 -9.48 -0.12
N ASP A 66 -24.48 -9.61 -1.16
CA ASP A 66 -24.04 -10.12 -2.46
C ASP A 66 -22.96 -9.25 -3.09
N SER A 67 -23.11 -7.93 -3.00
CA SER A 67 -22.11 -6.97 -3.49
C SER A 67 -20.79 -7.09 -2.73
N LEU A 68 -20.85 -7.25 -1.40
CA LEU A 68 -19.66 -7.50 -0.57
C LEU A 68 -18.99 -8.84 -0.93
N CYS A 69 -19.77 -9.91 -1.04
CA CYS A 69 -19.29 -11.23 -1.40
C CYS A 69 -18.67 -11.25 -2.80
N ALA A 70 -19.29 -10.57 -3.77
CA ALA A 70 -18.74 -10.40 -5.11
C ALA A 70 -17.41 -9.63 -5.06
N GLY A 71 -17.35 -8.53 -4.30
CA GLY A 71 -16.12 -7.77 -4.08
C GLY A 71 -15.00 -8.64 -3.52
N ILE A 72 -15.26 -9.41 -2.45
CA ILE A 72 -14.29 -10.34 -1.86
C ILE A 72 -13.87 -11.42 -2.87
N ALA A 73 -14.82 -11.98 -3.62
CA ALA A 73 -14.55 -13.04 -4.61
C ALA A 73 -13.61 -12.55 -5.72
N THR A 74 -13.74 -11.31 -6.18
CA THR A 74 -12.79 -10.74 -7.16
C THR A 74 -11.36 -10.69 -6.64
N GLN A 75 -11.18 -10.55 -5.32
CA GLN A 75 -9.86 -10.48 -4.68
C GLN A 75 -9.31 -11.85 -4.27
N ALA A 76 -10.09 -12.93 -4.32
CA ALA A 76 -9.68 -14.25 -3.87
C ALA A 76 -8.46 -14.80 -4.64
N LYS A 77 -8.40 -14.57 -5.96
CA LYS A 77 -7.24 -14.96 -6.79
C LYS A 77 -5.97 -14.23 -6.36
N MET A 78 -6.09 -12.94 -6.03
CA MET A 78 -5.00 -12.10 -5.58
C MET A 78 -4.50 -12.53 -4.19
N PHE A 79 -5.42 -12.88 -3.29
CA PHE A 79 -5.10 -13.41 -1.97
C PHE A 79 -4.21 -14.65 -2.04
N VAL A 80 -4.50 -15.60 -2.94
CA VAL A 80 -3.68 -16.81 -3.11
C VAL A 80 -2.26 -16.46 -3.58
N VAL A 81 -2.10 -15.50 -4.48
CA VAL A 81 -0.76 -15.08 -4.93
C VAL A 81 0.01 -14.44 -3.77
N PHE A 82 -0.62 -13.57 -2.99
CA PHE A 82 0.02 -12.99 -1.81
C PHE A 82 0.47 -14.02 -0.78
N VAL A 83 -0.38 -15.01 -0.46
CA VAL A 83 0.02 -16.09 0.46
C VAL A 83 1.21 -16.86 -0.09
N THR A 84 1.23 -17.13 -1.40
CA THR A 84 2.32 -17.87 -2.04
C THR A 84 3.64 -17.09 -2.02
N ILE A 85 3.58 -15.78 -2.30
CA ILE A 85 4.75 -14.90 -2.21
C ILE A 85 5.24 -14.78 -0.77
N ASP A 86 4.35 -14.64 0.21
CA ASP A 86 4.73 -14.60 1.63
C ASP A 86 5.46 -15.90 2.06
N VAL A 87 4.95 -17.06 1.65
CA VAL A 87 5.63 -18.35 1.88
C VAL A 87 7.02 -18.38 1.21
N LEU A 88 7.14 -17.92 -0.03
CA LEU A 88 8.42 -17.83 -0.73
C LEU A 88 9.41 -16.93 0.01
N LEU A 89 8.98 -15.73 0.44
CA LEU A 89 9.83 -14.77 1.17
C LEU A 89 10.26 -15.34 2.53
N ASN A 90 9.36 -16.02 3.24
CA ASN A 90 9.70 -16.74 4.47
C ASN A 90 10.72 -17.85 4.24
N LEU A 91 10.62 -18.60 3.13
CA LEU A 91 11.63 -19.61 2.77
C LEU A 91 12.98 -18.99 2.44
N VAL A 92 13.03 -17.85 1.74
CA VAL A 92 14.27 -17.10 1.48
C VAL A 92 14.90 -16.58 2.78
N THR A 93 14.06 -16.11 3.71
CA THR A 93 14.49 -15.68 5.05
C THR A 93 15.09 -16.84 5.83
N LEU A 94 14.39 -17.98 5.90
CA LEU A 94 14.88 -19.21 6.56
C LEU A 94 16.14 -19.77 5.91
N GLY A 95 16.29 -19.61 4.60
CA GLY A 95 17.50 -19.97 3.85
C GLY A 95 18.67 -19.02 4.06
N GLY A 96 18.52 -17.94 4.84
CA GLY A 96 19.55 -16.92 5.05
C GLY A 96 19.83 -16.04 3.82
N GLY A 97 18.96 -16.08 2.81
CA GLY A 97 19.16 -15.35 1.55
C GLY A 97 19.13 -13.84 1.77
N PHE A 98 18.21 -13.35 2.61
CA PHE A 98 18.13 -11.94 2.95
C PHE A 98 19.29 -11.46 3.83
N ASP A 99 19.80 -12.29 4.72
CA ASP A 99 21.01 -11.99 5.51
C ASP A 99 22.25 -11.90 4.61
N ALA A 100 22.41 -12.82 3.66
CA ALA A 100 23.49 -12.78 2.69
C ALA A 100 23.42 -11.52 1.80
N LEU A 101 22.22 -11.15 1.37
CA LEU A 101 21.98 -9.94 0.59
C LEU A 101 22.27 -8.68 1.41
N SER A 102 21.85 -8.65 2.67
CA SER A 102 22.14 -7.56 3.61
C SER A 102 23.64 -7.40 3.84
N ASN A 103 24.38 -8.48 4.06
CA ASN A 103 25.84 -8.42 4.20
C ASN A 103 26.55 -7.90 2.94
N LEU A 104 26.11 -8.36 1.76
CA LEU A 104 26.64 -7.87 0.50
C LEU A 104 26.36 -6.38 0.32
N LEU A 105 25.13 -5.95 0.53
CA LEU A 105 24.72 -4.56 0.30
C LEU A 105 25.22 -3.61 1.39
N GLY A 106 25.30 -4.06 2.64
CA GLY A 106 25.95 -3.35 3.73
C GLY A 106 27.43 -3.14 3.47
N SER A 107 28.13 -4.13 2.89
CA SER A 107 29.52 -3.95 2.46
C SER A 107 29.69 -2.92 1.34
N VAL A 108 28.69 -2.75 0.48
CA VAL A 108 28.68 -1.74 -0.60
C VAL A 108 28.29 -0.35 -0.08
N ALA A 109 27.40 -0.28 0.91
CA ALA A 109 26.95 0.97 1.52
C ALA A 109 28.02 1.59 2.45
N GLY A 110 28.83 0.76 3.11
CA GLY A 110 29.76 1.18 4.15
C GLY A 110 29.03 1.87 5.31
N ASP A 111 29.70 2.81 5.98
CA ASP A 111 29.13 3.60 7.08
C ASP A 111 28.23 4.77 6.62
N ASN A 112 27.82 4.80 5.34
CA ASN A 112 27.05 5.91 4.79
C ASN A 112 25.54 5.71 4.97
N ALA A 113 24.95 6.44 5.91
CA ALA A 113 23.51 6.45 6.22
C ALA A 113 22.62 6.66 4.98
N THR A 114 23.02 7.57 4.09
CA THR A 114 22.28 7.87 2.85
C THR A 114 22.32 6.68 1.88
N ALA A 115 23.46 6.01 1.77
CA ALA A 115 23.60 4.84 0.89
C ALA A 115 22.74 3.67 1.39
N VAL A 116 22.76 3.38 2.71
CA VAL A 116 21.94 2.33 3.32
C VAL A 116 20.45 2.55 3.04
N MET A 117 19.96 3.78 3.21
CA MET A 117 18.54 4.07 2.99
C MET A 117 18.15 4.09 1.51
N LEU A 118 19.01 4.56 0.60
CA LEU A 118 18.73 4.46 -0.84
C LEU A 118 18.67 3.00 -1.30
N ILE A 119 19.61 2.18 -0.85
CA ILE A 119 19.62 0.75 -1.16
C ILE A 119 18.39 0.05 -0.58
N ALA A 120 18.06 0.31 0.69
CA ALA A 120 16.85 -0.23 1.31
C ALA A 120 15.57 0.20 0.57
N SER A 121 15.53 1.44 0.08
CA SER A 121 14.38 1.95 -0.68
C SER A 121 14.26 1.32 -2.07
N VAL A 122 15.38 1.02 -2.73
CA VAL A 122 15.37 0.32 -4.02
C VAL A 122 15.00 -1.14 -3.83
N VAL A 123 15.59 -1.83 -2.84
CA VAL A 123 15.28 -3.24 -2.58
C VAL A 123 13.85 -3.42 -2.12
N GLY A 124 13.35 -2.54 -1.25
CA GLY A 124 11.93 -2.50 -0.92
C GLY A 124 11.07 -2.23 -2.14
N GLY A 125 11.25 -1.06 -2.74
CA GLY A 125 10.38 -0.57 -3.79
C GLY A 125 10.43 -1.27 -5.14
N PHE A 126 11.38 -2.19 -5.37
CA PHE A 126 11.45 -2.97 -6.62
C PHE A 126 11.63 -4.47 -6.39
N GLY A 127 12.10 -4.89 -5.22
CA GLY A 127 12.49 -6.28 -4.96
C GLY A 127 11.44 -7.09 -4.21
N ILE A 128 10.53 -6.45 -3.47
CA ILE A 128 9.59 -7.13 -2.57
C ILE A 128 8.16 -6.70 -2.91
N GLU A 129 7.42 -7.56 -3.62
CA GLU A 129 5.98 -7.35 -3.84
C GLU A 129 5.20 -8.07 -2.74
N ALA A 130 4.71 -7.34 -1.75
CA ALA A 130 3.89 -7.89 -0.68
C ALA A 130 2.88 -6.85 -0.18
N ALA A 131 2.06 -7.23 0.80
CA ALA A 131 1.28 -6.24 1.55
C ALA A 131 2.25 -5.24 2.20
N ALA A 132 1.93 -3.94 2.16
CA ALA A 132 2.83 -2.88 2.64
C ALA A 132 3.38 -3.13 4.05
N VAL A 133 2.60 -3.76 4.94
CA VAL A 133 3.06 -4.13 6.29
C VAL A 133 4.13 -5.23 6.27
N ALA A 134 3.97 -6.24 5.43
CA ALA A 134 4.93 -7.34 5.30
C ALA A 134 6.24 -6.84 4.66
N GLU A 135 6.12 -6.04 3.61
CA GLU A 135 7.27 -5.43 2.93
C GLU A 135 8.11 -4.56 3.89
N ILE A 136 7.47 -3.70 4.70
CA ILE A 136 8.15 -2.89 5.72
C ILE A 136 8.91 -3.78 6.71
N LYS A 137 8.31 -4.89 7.18
CA LYS A 137 8.96 -5.81 8.12
C LYS A 137 10.21 -6.43 7.51
N ILE A 138 10.11 -6.94 6.28
CA ILE A 138 11.24 -7.59 5.59
C ILE A 138 12.37 -6.59 5.38
N ILE A 139 12.09 -5.39 4.88
CA ILE A 139 13.12 -4.36 4.67
C ILE A 139 13.76 -3.95 6.01
N ALA A 140 12.96 -3.83 7.08
CA ALA A 140 13.46 -3.48 8.40
C ALA A 140 14.33 -4.59 9.01
N GLU A 141 14.00 -5.86 8.81
CA GLU A 141 14.84 -6.99 9.22
C GLU A 141 16.15 -7.02 8.42
N MET A 142 16.07 -6.79 7.10
CA MET A 142 17.24 -6.78 6.22
C MET A 142 18.21 -5.63 6.50
N PHE A 143 17.70 -4.40 6.64
CA PHE A 143 18.53 -3.19 6.64
C PHE A 143 18.50 -2.42 7.96
N GLY A 144 17.68 -2.81 8.93
CA GLY A 144 17.55 -2.10 10.21
C GLY A 144 18.85 -2.06 11.00
N ALA A 145 19.58 -3.18 11.06
CA ALA A 145 20.89 -3.23 11.71
C ALA A 145 21.91 -2.32 11.00
N ALA A 146 21.95 -2.35 9.67
CA ALA A 146 22.82 -1.49 8.87
C ALA A 146 22.46 0.01 9.00
N ALA A 147 21.16 0.33 9.11
CA ALA A 147 20.69 1.69 9.32
C ALA A 147 21.14 2.22 10.69
N VAL A 148 21.05 1.40 11.74
CA VAL A 148 21.53 1.77 13.08
C VAL A 148 23.05 1.94 13.08
N SER A 149 23.80 1.02 12.46
CA SER A 149 25.26 1.09 12.44
C SER A 149 25.79 2.29 11.64
N ALA A 150 25.09 2.67 10.56
CA ALA A 150 25.42 3.85 9.77
C ALA A 150 24.97 5.17 10.41
N GLY A 151 24.34 5.14 11.60
CA GLY A 151 23.89 6.33 12.32
C GLY A 151 22.63 6.98 11.75
N LEU A 152 21.84 6.25 10.95
CA LEU A 152 20.61 6.78 10.35
C LEU A 152 19.48 6.87 11.41
N PRO A 153 18.83 8.05 11.57
CA PRO A 153 17.65 8.16 12.42
C PRO A 153 16.54 7.19 11.98
N MET A 154 16.00 6.41 12.91
CA MET A 154 15.04 5.36 12.57
C MET A 154 13.70 5.91 12.04
N SER A 155 13.34 7.14 12.40
CA SER A 155 12.21 7.86 11.81
C SER A 155 12.43 8.15 10.32
N MET A 156 13.66 8.53 9.95
CA MET A 156 14.05 8.78 8.56
C MET A 156 14.01 7.47 7.75
N PHE A 157 14.56 6.40 8.33
CA PHE A 157 14.50 5.06 7.74
C PHE A 157 13.05 4.59 7.54
N ALA A 158 12.20 4.73 8.56
CA ALA A 158 10.79 4.35 8.49
C ALA A 158 10.02 5.11 7.38
N ILE A 159 10.25 6.41 7.22
CA ILE A 159 9.64 7.21 6.15
C ILE A 159 10.11 6.74 4.77
N ALA A 160 11.40 6.45 4.63
CA ALA A 160 11.98 5.98 3.37
C ALA A 160 11.41 4.63 2.96
N ILE A 161 11.39 3.64 3.86
CA ILE A 161 10.85 2.30 3.55
C ILE A 161 9.32 2.34 3.36
N LEU A 162 8.59 3.18 4.10
CA LEU A 162 7.15 3.40 3.89
C LEU A 162 6.89 3.95 2.49
N SER A 163 7.69 4.92 2.05
CA SER A 163 7.60 5.50 0.72
C SER A 163 7.99 4.48 -0.36
N ALA A 164 9.01 3.68 -0.10
CA ALA A 164 9.45 2.61 -0.98
C ALA A 164 8.36 1.58 -1.27
N THR A 165 7.55 1.21 -0.27
CA THR A 165 6.41 0.26 -0.46
C THR A 165 5.35 0.72 -1.45
N ARG A 166 5.42 1.98 -1.90
CA ARG A 166 4.53 2.54 -2.92
C ARG A 166 5.14 2.57 -4.32
N LEU A 167 6.42 2.20 -4.47
CA LEU A 167 7.09 2.07 -5.76
C LEU A 167 6.76 0.72 -6.41
N THR A 168 6.79 -0.36 -5.63
CA THR A 168 6.67 -1.76 -6.10
C THR A 168 5.35 -2.01 -6.79
N GLY A 169 4.26 -1.54 -6.17
CA GLY A 169 2.90 -1.67 -6.72
C GLY A 169 2.61 -0.82 -7.97
N SER A 170 3.53 0.06 -8.38
CA SER A 170 3.27 1.12 -9.36
C SER A 170 4.24 1.14 -10.55
N VAL A 171 5.39 0.45 -10.49
CA VAL A 171 6.35 0.41 -11.61
C VAL A 171 6.09 -0.73 -12.60
N TYR A 172 5.63 -1.87 -12.13
CA TYR A 172 5.33 -3.02 -12.99
C TYR A 172 4.01 -3.67 -12.57
N PRO A 173 3.39 -4.48 -13.45
CA PRO A 173 2.14 -5.14 -13.11
C PRO A 173 2.30 -6.07 -11.90
N THR A 174 1.74 -5.65 -10.77
CA THR A 174 1.71 -6.42 -9.53
C THR A 174 0.33 -7.01 -9.28
N THR A 175 0.25 -7.91 -8.31
CA THR A 175 -1.04 -8.49 -7.95
C THR A 175 -1.99 -7.42 -7.39
N ASN A 176 -1.47 -6.50 -6.59
CA ASN A 176 -2.22 -5.33 -6.10
C ASN A 176 -2.82 -4.50 -7.23
N MET A 177 -2.04 -4.23 -8.27
CA MET A 177 -2.49 -3.51 -9.44
C MET A 177 -3.58 -4.27 -10.21
N VAL A 178 -3.45 -5.60 -10.35
CA VAL A 178 -4.47 -6.46 -10.98
C VAL A 178 -5.75 -6.55 -10.14
N GLY A 179 -5.66 -6.55 -8.81
CA GLY A 179 -6.83 -6.50 -7.93
C GLY A 179 -7.66 -5.25 -8.11
N GLN A 180 -7.00 -4.09 -8.23
CA GLN A 180 -7.67 -2.81 -8.48
C GLN A 180 -8.33 -2.77 -9.86
N LEU A 181 -7.67 -3.30 -10.89
CA LEU A 181 -8.28 -3.50 -12.21
C LEU A 181 -9.53 -4.39 -12.16
N GLY A 182 -9.46 -5.47 -11.39
CA GLY A 182 -10.59 -6.40 -11.19
C GLY A 182 -11.81 -5.74 -10.54
N ILE A 183 -11.59 -4.87 -9.53
CA ILE A 183 -12.67 -4.08 -8.89
C ILE A 183 -13.23 -3.06 -9.88
N ALA A 184 -12.36 -2.40 -10.65
CA ALA A 184 -12.75 -1.43 -11.65
C ALA A 184 -13.40 -2.05 -12.91
N GLN A 185 -13.48 -3.38 -13.00
CA GLN A 185 -13.91 -4.11 -14.19
C GLN A 185 -13.18 -3.64 -15.47
N CYS A 186 -11.90 -3.31 -15.33
CA CYS A 186 -11.08 -2.74 -16.39
C CYS A 186 -9.95 -3.72 -16.72
N ASP A 187 -9.68 -3.90 -18.01
CA ASP A 187 -8.56 -4.69 -18.53
C ASP A 187 -7.40 -3.81 -19.05
N ASN A 188 -7.56 -2.48 -19.01
CA ASN A 188 -6.60 -1.52 -19.53
C ASN A 188 -5.39 -1.32 -18.62
N THR A 189 -4.56 -2.35 -18.60
CA THR A 189 -3.33 -2.41 -17.81
C THR A 189 -2.32 -1.34 -18.26
N LYS A 190 -2.34 -0.96 -19.54
CA LYS A 190 -1.36 -0.03 -20.13
C LYS A 190 -1.52 1.39 -19.62
N GLU A 191 -2.73 1.94 -19.68
CA GLU A 191 -3.00 3.32 -19.27
C GLU A 191 -2.88 3.48 -17.76
N MET A 192 -3.33 2.48 -16.99
CA MET A 192 -3.11 2.46 -15.56
C MET A 192 -1.62 2.42 -15.21
N LEU A 193 -0.80 1.66 -15.94
CA LEU A 193 0.64 1.61 -15.70
C LEU A 193 1.31 2.95 -16.03
N GLN A 194 0.89 3.64 -17.08
CA GLN A 194 1.38 4.99 -17.40
C GLN A 194 1.05 6.00 -16.29
N ALA A 195 -0.18 5.96 -15.76
CA ALA A 195 -0.57 6.80 -14.63
C ALA A 195 0.26 6.47 -13.36
N ASN A 196 0.46 5.19 -13.10
CA ASN A 196 1.27 4.73 -11.97
C ASN A 196 2.75 5.12 -12.10
N TRP A 197 3.31 5.17 -13.31
CA TRP A 197 4.68 5.65 -13.53
C TRP A 197 4.84 7.13 -13.20
N ILE A 198 3.85 7.97 -13.51
CA ILE A 198 3.86 9.39 -13.13
C ILE A 198 3.85 9.53 -11.61
N ALA A 199 2.98 8.77 -10.93
CA ALA A 199 2.94 8.75 -9.47
C ALA A 199 4.25 8.23 -8.87
N THR A 200 4.81 7.15 -9.40
CA THR A 200 6.08 6.57 -8.95
C THR A 200 7.22 7.57 -9.10
N ALA A 201 7.31 8.28 -10.22
CA ALA A 201 8.35 9.28 -10.45
C ALA A 201 8.36 10.34 -9.34
N SER A 202 7.18 10.77 -8.87
CA SER A 202 7.08 11.71 -7.75
C SER A 202 7.61 11.13 -6.43
N VAL A 203 7.36 9.83 -6.17
CA VAL A 203 7.87 9.13 -4.97
C VAL A 203 9.38 8.92 -5.05
N VAL A 204 9.92 8.57 -6.21
CA VAL A 204 11.38 8.46 -6.42
C VAL A 204 12.06 9.79 -6.15
N VAL A 205 11.52 10.89 -6.69
CA VAL A 205 12.03 12.25 -6.42
C VAL A 205 11.96 12.55 -4.93
N PHE A 206 10.84 12.22 -4.27
CA PHE A 206 10.70 12.40 -2.83
C PHE A 206 11.77 11.63 -2.04
N VAL A 207 11.97 10.34 -2.33
CA VAL A 207 12.97 9.51 -1.63
C VAL A 207 14.38 10.06 -1.85
N LEU A 208 14.73 10.48 -3.07
CA LEU A 208 16.02 11.09 -3.36
C LEU A 208 16.22 12.40 -2.60
N VAL A 209 15.21 13.29 -2.61
CA VAL A 209 15.28 14.56 -1.89
C VAL A 209 15.37 14.32 -0.37
N TRP A 210 14.52 13.43 0.14
CA TRP A 210 14.51 13.03 1.54
C TRP A 210 15.85 12.44 1.96
N ALA A 211 16.52 11.71 1.08
CA ALA A 211 17.82 11.11 1.35
C ALA A 211 18.93 12.12 1.70
N PHE A 212 18.88 13.31 1.11
CA PHE A 212 19.87 14.36 1.31
C PHE A 212 19.41 15.43 2.30
N ILE A 213 18.11 15.71 2.37
CA ILE A 213 17.56 16.74 3.26
C ILE A 213 17.24 16.18 4.65
N GLY A 214 16.77 14.93 4.75
CA GLY A 214 16.40 14.33 6.03
C GLY A 214 17.53 14.31 7.07
N PRO A 215 18.81 14.05 6.74
CA PRO A 215 19.91 14.11 7.72
C PRO A 215 20.25 15.54 8.18
N LEU A 216 19.74 16.57 7.51
CA LEU A 216 19.93 17.97 7.89
C LEU A 216 18.83 18.48 8.85
N ILE A 217 17.69 17.78 8.89
CA ILE A 217 16.51 18.17 9.67
C ILE A 217 16.38 17.31 10.95
N LEU A 218 16.87 16.08 10.92
CA LEU A 218 16.79 15.07 11.99
C LEU A 218 18.18 14.70 12.50
#